data_AF-A0A151EZS2-F1
#
_entry.id   AF-A0A151EZS2-F1
#
_cell.length_a   1.000
_cell.length_b   1.000
_cell.length_c   1.000
_cell.angle_alpha   90.00
_cell.angle_beta   90.00
_cell.angle_gamma   90.00
#
_symmetry.space_group_name_H-M   'P 1'
#
loop_
_entity.id
_entity.type
_entity.pdbx_description
1 polymer ?
#
loop_
_entity_poly.entity_id
_entity_poly.type
_entity_poly.pdbx_seq_one_letter_code
_entity_poly.pdbx_strand_id
1 'polypeptide(L)'
;MNPYLIPPILALVGNALLGIYLIAKNPNSKVTYAFSILVLFLVGWSFSEIMMRSQSDAETALRWSKILYANVFFLPSAFLVLSYIYTGGKKRFWIFISYAVGLGFIPLLFTEHFVEDMEKISPWGYDVLVGRFFSYFVVVYLIVIAAGVSVLFHYYRKSSPLEGRRLKFMLIGFSIALFLIGITNLLSRIKDLPLPTTGSMFTLVATVTFAYGMIKHQLLIVPVREKSRTTIDARCGALCSSCNAYVDGLCPSCELGDASLRESCPIYRCSVEKGVLCNDCSSLFTCDIYREYAEQCPFATDRYRLKARNSYLWEDADHQSAFEIFRDYTLRGSFGLLITRDYPEKIVNKYQLPDVNIIWLSQIEGRENTVDPDNLPRLTHMVAQFIAKTPVSFVLLVGLEYLLVHNGFERVLKHLHMINDQIMTHSARFLAVVDPKTLDPKELSLLEREMHPLKEENLFKSPD
;
A
#
# COMPACT_ATOMS: atom_id res chain seq x y z
N MET A 1 16.11 -33.10 25.33
CA MET A 1 16.09 -32.39 24.03
C MET A 1 17.49 -31.94 23.73
N ASN A 2 18.03 -32.25 22.56
CA ASN A 2 19.38 -31.85 22.16
C ASN A 2 19.46 -30.31 22.07
N PRO A 3 20.23 -29.60 22.93
CA PRO A 3 20.18 -28.14 23.03
C PRO A 3 20.51 -27.41 21.72
N TYR A 4 21.33 -28.04 20.87
CA TYR A 4 21.72 -27.52 19.56
C TYR A 4 20.57 -27.45 18.53
N LEU A 5 19.44 -28.10 18.79
CA LEU A 5 18.24 -28.02 17.95
C LEU A 5 17.36 -26.80 18.27
N ILE A 6 17.55 -26.17 19.43
CA ILE A 6 16.77 -25.00 19.85
C ILE A 6 16.88 -23.87 18.80
N PRO A 7 18.08 -23.52 18.30
CA PRO A 7 18.27 -22.56 17.22
C PRO A 7 17.31 -22.70 16.01
N PRO A 8 17.36 -23.78 15.22
CA PRO A 8 16.50 -23.90 14.05
C PRO A 8 15.01 -24.13 14.41
N ILE A 9 14.69 -24.67 15.61
CA ILE A 9 13.29 -24.78 16.06
C ILE A 9 12.66 -23.39 16.27
N LEU A 10 13.39 -22.48 16.92
CA LEU A 10 12.91 -21.10 17.10
C LEU A 10 12.71 -20.41 15.76
N ALA A 11 13.64 -20.58 14.82
CA ALA A 11 13.50 -20.06 13.47
C ALA A 11 12.27 -20.63 12.75
N LEU A 12 12.07 -21.94 12.82
CA LEU A 12 10.93 -22.64 12.20
C LEU A 12 9.61 -22.09 12.73
N VAL A 13 9.42 -22.12 14.06
CA VAL A 13 8.17 -21.71 14.71
C VAL A 13 7.92 -20.21 14.51
N GLY A 14 8.94 -19.38 14.74
CA GLY A 14 8.80 -17.93 14.63
C GLY A 14 8.47 -17.48 13.21
N ASN A 15 9.15 -18.03 12.20
CA ASN A 15 8.86 -17.72 10.80
C ASN A 15 7.47 -18.22 10.39
N ALA A 16 7.08 -19.44 10.78
CA ALA A 16 5.78 -20.00 10.47
C ALA A 16 4.64 -19.17 11.07
N LEU A 17 4.72 -18.85 12.38
CA LEU A 17 3.72 -18.03 13.07
C LEU A 17 3.60 -16.63 12.44
N LEU A 18 4.73 -16.00 12.11
CA LEU A 18 4.74 -14.68 11.50
C LEU A 18 4.15 -14.70 10.08
N GLY A 19 4.47 -15.73 9.29
CA GLY A 19 3.88 -15.94 7.96
C GLY A 19 2.37 -16.12 8.02
N ILE A 20 1.88 -16.97 8.93
CA ILE A 20 0.45 -17.21 9.15
C ILE A 20 -0.24 -15.92 9.61
N TYR A 21 0.33 -15.21 10.59
CA TYR A 21 -0.20 -13.94 11.10
C TYR A 21 -0.37 -12.90 9.98
N LEU A 22 0.63 -12.77 9.11
CA LEU A 22 0.58 -11.80 8.01
C LEU A 22 -0.46 -12.16 6.94
N ILE A 23 -0.58 -13.45 6.59
CA ILE A 23 -1.64 -13.92 5.68
C ILE A 23 -3.01 -13.64 6.28
N ALA A 24 -3.22 -13.97 7.56
CA ALA A 24 -4.48 -13.74 8.25
C ALA A 24 -4.85 -12.25 8.30
N LYS A 25 -3.85 -11.38 8.51
CA LYS A 25 -4.06 -9.93 8.60
C LYS A 25 -4.30 -9.27 7.24
N ASN A 26 -3.65 -9.73 6.18
CA ASN A 26 -3.65 -9.10 4.86
C ASN A 26 -3.78 -10.14 3.71
N PRO A 27 -4.87 -10.92 3.63
CA PRO A 27 -4.97 -12.10 2.77
C PRO A 27 -4.96 -11.78 1.26
N ASN A 28 -5.44 -10.59 0.87
CA ASN A 28 -5.54 -10.20 -0.54
C ASN A 28 -4.32 -9.42 -1.06
N SER A 29 -3.31 -9.20 -0.23
CA SER A 29 -2.12 -8.42 -0.60
C SER A 29 -1.09 -9.27 -1.35
N LYS A 30 -0.72 -8.82 -2.55
CA LYS A 30 0.34 -9.46 -3.36
C LYS A 30 1.69 -9.45 -2.66
N VAL A 31 1.97 -8.42 -1.85
CA VAL A 31 3.20 -8.31 -1.05
C VAL A 31 3.20 -9.36 0.05
N THR A 32 2.06 -9.53 0.74
CA THR A 32 1.89 -10.59 1.76
C THR A 32 2.13 -11.96 1.15
N TYR A 33 1.52 -12.27 0.00
CA TYR A 33 1.72 -13.54 -0.68
C TYR A 33 3.20 -13.80 -1.06
N ALA A 34 3.88 -12.80 -1.62
CA ALA A 34 5.29 -12.89 -1.97
C ALA A 34 6.18 -13.11 -0.73
N PHE A 35 5.87 -12.42 0.37
CA PHE A 35 6.55 -12.60 1.65
C PHE A 35 6.31 -14.00 2.21
N SER A 36 5.09 -14.53 2.11
CA SER A 36 4.76 -15.88 2.55
C SER A 36 5.51 -16.96 1.78
N ILE A 37 5.74 -16.78 0.47
CA ILE A 37 6.60 -17.68 -0.32
C ILE A 37 8.04 -17.66 0.20
N LEU A 38 8.59 -16.47 0.49
CA LEU A 38 9.92 -16.36 1.09
C LEU A 38 9.97 -17.07 2.45
N VAL A 39 8.97 -16.85 3.31
CA VAL A 39 8.85 -17.52 4.61
C VAL A 39 8.74 -19.03 4.46
N LEU A 40 8.04 -19.55 3.46
CA LEU A 40 7.91 -20.99 3.22
C LEU A 40 9.28 -21.63 2.97
N PHE A 41 10.15 -21.01 2.15
CA PHE A 41 11.50 -21.49 1.95
C PHE A 41 12.38 -21.38 3.21
N LEU A 42 12.20 -20.34 4.03
CA LEU A 42 12.90 -20.20 5.31
C LEU A 42 12.49 -21.29 6.30
N VAL A 43 11.19 -21.59 6.40
CA VAL A 43 10.63 -22.69 7.19
C VAL A 43 11.15 -24.03 6.66
N GLY A 44 11.16 -24.24 5.35
CA GLY A 44 11.70 -25.45 4.72
C GLY A 44 13.18 -25.66 5.02
N TRP A 45 13.99 -24.59 5.00
CA TRP A 45 15.39 -24.63 5.45
C TRP A 45 15.47 -25.04 6.92
N SER A 46 14.81 -24.31 7.83
CA SER A 46 14.88 -24.60 9.28
C SER A 46 14.41 -26.02 9.61
N PHE A 47 13.35 -26.51 8.97
CA PHE A 47 12.85 -27.87 9.13
C PHE A 47 13.87 -28.91 8.68
N SER A 48 14.44 -28.74 7.48
CA SER A 48 15.42 -29.67 6.92
C SER A 48 16.71 -29.69 7.74
N GLU A 49 17.11 -28.55 8.33
CA GLU A 49 18.25 -28.45 9.23
C GLU A 49 18.02 -29.22 10.55
N ILE A 50 16.82 -29.11 11.14
CA ILE A 50 16.44 -29.88 12.34
C ILE A 50 16.54 -31.37 12.03
N MET A 51 15.93 -31.80 10.92
CA MET A 51 15.89 -33.20 10.52
C MET A 51 17.28 -33.74 10.22
N MET A 52 18.13 -32.98 9.54
CA MET A 52 19.53 -33.36 9.27
C MET A 52 20.31 -33.54 10.59
N ARG A 53 20.24 -32.57 11.49
CA ARG A 53 21.02 -32.58 12.74
C ARG A 53 20.52 -33.59 13.77
N SER A 54 19.27 -34.04 13.67
CA SER A 54 18.71 -35.06 14.57
C SER A 54 19.11 -36.50 14.20
N GLN A 55 19.71 -36.73 13.04
CA GLN A 55 20.04 -38.09 12.60
C GLN A 55 21.25 -38.67 13.34
N SER A 56 21.25 -39.99 13.47
CA SER A 56 22.37 -40.78 14.01
C SER A 56 23.32 -41.29 12.94
N ASP A 57 22.88 -41.34 11.68
CA ASP A 57 23.60 -41.86 10.52
C ASP A 57 23.84 -40.78 9.45
N ALA A 58 25.00 -40.86 8.79
CA ALA A 58 25.41 -39.87 7.78
C ALA A 58 24.57 -39.97 6.49
N GLU A 59 24.10 -41.15 6.13
CA GLU A 59 23.36 -41.37 4.89
C GLU A 59 22.00 -40.65 4.90
N THR A 60 21.23 -40.79 5.99
CA THR A 60 19.95 -40.09 6.14
C THR A 60 20.17 -38.59 6.31
N ALA A 61 21.23 -38.17 7.01
CA ALA A 61 21.60 -36.77 7.12
C ALA A 61 21.91 -36.14 5.74
N LEU A 62 22.61 -36.87 4.87
CA LEU A 62 22.89 -36.45 3.48
C LEU A 62 21.61 -36.28 2.65
N ARG A 63 20.58 -37.11 2.86
CA ARG A 63 19.29 -36.93 2.17
C ARG A 63 18.60 -35.63 2.61
N TRP A 64 18.60 -35.33 3.91
CA TRP A 64 18.05 -34.08 4.44
C TRP A 64 18.85 -32.85 4.02
N SER A 65 20.17 -32.95 3.89
CA SER A 65 21.00 -31.84 3.42
C SER A 65 20.67 -31.44 1.97
N LYS A 66 20.32 -32.40 1.11
CA LYS A 66 19.84 -32.12 -0.27
C LYS A 66 18.52 -31.35 -0.25
N ILE A 67 17.58 -31.71 0.61
CA ILE A 67 16.31 -30.99 0.78
C ILE A 67 16.57 -29.58 1.35
N LEU A 68 17.50 -29.46 2.28
CA LEU A 68 17.93 -28.17 2.83
C LEU A 68 18.41 -27.24 1.71
N TYR A 69 19.35 -27.67 0.88
CA TYR A 69 19.86 -26.84 -0.20
C TYR A 69 18.83 -26.53 -1.28
N ALA A 70 17.92 -27.46 -1.59
CA ALA A 70 16.84 -27.20 -2.52
C ALA A 70 16.00 -25.97 -2.07
N ASN A 71 15.74 -25.81 -0.77
CA ASN A 71 15.09 -24.61 -0.24
C ASN A 71 15.99 -23.37 -0.37
N VAL A 72 17.27 -23.51 -0.03
CA VAL A 72 18.24 -22.39 -0.02
C VAL A 72 18.52 -21.84 -1.42
N PHE A 73 18.45 -22.67 -2.47
CA PHE A 73 18.64 -22.25 -3.87
C PHE A 73 17.60 -21.24 -4.35
N PHE A 74 16.37 -21.30 -3.83
CA PHE A 74 15.29 -20.43 -4.26
C PHE A 74 15.08 -19.21 -3.37
N LEU A 75 15.74 -19.13 -2.20
CA LEU A 75 15.62 -17.99 -1.28
C LEU A 75 15.96 -16.63 -1.91
N PRO A 76 17.08 -16.45 -2.66
CA PRO A 76 17.38 -15.18 -3.32
C PRO A 76 16.32 -14.80 -4.35
N SER A 77 15.80 -15.79 -5.08
CA SER A 77 14.77 -15.58 -6.09
C SER A 77 13.44 -15.16 -5.45
N ALA A 78 13.04 -15.80 -4.34
CA ALA A 78 11.87 -15.39 -3.57
C ALA A 78 12.03 -13.96 -3.02
N PHE A 79 13.21 -13.60 -2.53
CA PHE A 79 13.51 -12.25 -2.08
C PHE A 79 13.50 -11.21 -3.21
N LEU A 80 14.02 -11.56 -4.39
CA LEU A 80 13.97 -10.72 -5.59
C LEU A 80 12.52 -10.48 -6.04
N VAL A 81 11.69 -11.53 -6.03
CA VAL A 81 10.24 -11.42 -6.30
C VAL A 81 9.58 -10.47 -5.31
N LEU A 82 9.81 -10.67 -4.01
CA LEU A 82 9.29 -9.77 -2.97
C LEU A 82 9.73 -8.33 -3.21
N SER A 83 10.99 -8.10 -3.56
CA SER A 83 11.54 -6.76 -3.83
C SER A 83 10.85 -6.07 -5.01
N TYR A 84 10.60 -6.80 -6.11
CA TYR A 84 9.88 -6.26 -7.26
C TYR A 84 8.40 -6.03 -6.99
N ILE A 85 7.73 -6.97 -6.30
CA ILE A 85 6.31 -6.84 -5.97
C ILE A 85 6.09 -5.68 -5.00
N TYR A 86 6.95 -5.54 -3.99
CA TYR A 86 6.90 -4.43 -3.03
C TYR A 86 7.06 -3.07 -3.71
N THR A 87 7.96 -2.97 -4.70
CA THR A 87 8.26 -1.70 -5.39
C THR A 87 7.41 -1.44 -6.64
N GLY A 88 6.49 -2.37 -6.98
CA GLY A 88 5.66 -2.27 -8.19
C GLY A 88 6.41 -2.50 -9.51
N GLY A 89 7.65 -3.00 -9.47
CA GLY A 89 8.47 -3.27 -10.66
C GLY A 89 7.99 -4.49 -11.45
N LYS A 90 8.18 -4.46 -12.78
CA LYS A 90 7.64 -5.49 -13.72
C LYS A 90 8.70 -6.30 -14.47
N LYS A 91 9.95 -6.36 -13.98
CA LYS A 91 11.04 -7.05 -14.68
C LYS A 91 10.98 -8.59 -14.54
N ARG A 92 9.92 -9.20 -15.08
CA ARG A 92 9.63 -10.65 -15.03
C ARG A 92 10.74 -11.52 -15.61
N PHE A 93 11.46 -11.01 -16.63
CA PHE A 93 12.59 -11.70 -17.25
C PHE A 93 13.71 -12.05 -16.25
N TRP A 94 14.11 -11.09 -15.41
CA TRP A 94 15.20 -11.31 -14.44
C TRP A 94 14.79 -12.23 -13.29
N ILE A 95 13.51 -12.22 -12.92
CA ILE A 95 12.94 -13.19 -11.97
C ILE A 95 12.99 -14.61 -12.57
N PHE A 96 12.59 -14.76 -13.84
CA PHE A 96 12.64 -16.06 -14.51
C PHE A 96 14.08 -16.60 -14.56
N ILE A 97 15.04 -15.75 -14.93
CA ILE A 97 16.47 -16.13 -14.93
C ILE A 97 16.91 -16.57 -13.54
N SER A 98 16.55 -15.85 -12.46
CA SER A 98 17.02 -16.21 -11.13
C SER A 98 16.49 -17.58 -10.67
N TYR A 99 15.25 -17.93 -11.02
CA TYR A 99 14.71 -19.28 -10.77
C TYR A 99 15.36 -20.35 -11.66
N ALA A 100 15.59 -20.05 -12.94
CA ALA A 100 16.26 -20.98 -13.85
C ALA A 100 17.69 -21.31 -13.39
N VAL A 101 18.41 -20.31 -12.87
CA VAL A 101 19.73 -20.51 -12.28
C VAL A 101 19.63 -21.38 -11.02
N GLY A 102 18.65 -21.15 -10.14
CA GLY A 102 18.41 -22.02 -8.97
C GLY A 102 18.13 -23.48 -9.36
N LEU A 103 17.33 -23.71 -10.41
CA LEU A 103 17.10 -25.06 -10.96
C LEU A 103 18.39 -25.70 -11.51
N GLY A 104 19.27 -24.90 -12.13
CA GLY A 104 20.56 -25.37 -12.63
C GLY A 104 21.50 -25.91 -11.53
N PHE A 105 21.34 -25.48 -10.28
CA PHE A 105 22.11 -26.02 -9.15
C PHE A 105 21.56 -27.35 -8.62
N ILE A 106 20.30 -27.72 -8.90
CA ILE A 106 19.69 -28.96 -8.37
C ILE A 106 20.47 -30.22 -8.75
N PRO A 107 20.90 -30.43 -10.01
CA PRO A 107 21.70 -31.60 -10.37
C PRO A 107 23.04 -31.66 -9.62
N LEU A 108 23.63 -30.52 -9.26
CA LEU A 108 24.91 -30.47 -8.56
C LEU A 108 24.82 -31.04 -7.13
N LEU A 109 23.63 -31.04 -6.51
CA LEU A 109 23.40 -31.67 -5.20
C LEU A 109 23.66 -33.17 -5.17
N PHE A 110 23.70 -33.81 -6.33
CA PHE A 110 23.98 -35.24 -6.48
C PHE A 110 25.44 -35.51 -6.84
N THR A 111 26.30 -34.50 -6.76
CA THR A 111 27.74 -34.60 -7.06
C THR A 111 28.58 -34.29 -5.83
N GLU A 112 29.68 -35.00 -5.68
CA GLU A 112 30.70 -34.77 -4.63
C GLU A 112 31.32 -33.36 -4.74
N HIS A 113 31.17 -32.71 -5.89
CA HIS A 113 31.71 -31.38 -6.14
C HIS A 113 30.91 -30.26 -5.47
N PHE A 114 29.68 -30.53 -5.02
CA PHE A 114 28.85 -29.58 -4.29
C PHE A 114 28.67 -29.99 -2.83
N VAL A 115 28.33 -31.26 -2.59
CA VAL A 115 28.28 -31.87 -1.26
C VAL A 115 29.36 -32.94 -1.24
N GLU A 116 30.50 -32.65 -0.61
CA GLU A 116 31.65 -33.56 -0.58
C GLU A 116 31.40 -34.73 0.37
N ASP A 117 31.02 -34.43 1.61
CA ASP A 117 30.66 -35.44 2.62
C ASP A 117 29.81 -34.82 3.75
N MET A 118 29.44 -35.63 4.73
CA MET A 118 28.80 -35.22 5.98
C MET A 118 29.78 -35.30 7.14
N GLU A 119 29.99 -34.18 7.83
CA GLU A 119 30.81 -34.14 9.04
C GLU A 119 29.92 -34.04 10.29
N LYS A 120 30.38 -34.62 11.41
CA LYS A 120 29.68 -34.50 12.69
C LYS A 120 30.41 -33.50 13.58
N ILE A 121 29.87 -32.30 13.65
CA ILE A 121 30.42 -31.23 14.49
C ILE A 121 29.88 -31.42 15.91
N SER A 122 30.73 -31.73 16.88
CA SER A 122 30.30 -31.82 18.28
C SER A 122 30.24 -30.41 18.92
N PRO A 123 29.18 -30.02 19.63
CA PRO A 123 27.95 -30.77 19.96
C PRO A 123 26.78 -30.56 18.97
N TRP A 124 26.99 -29.96 17.80
CA TRP A 124 25.97 -29.44 16.87
C TRP A 124 25.31 -30.46 15.93
N GLY A 125 25.78 -31.71 15.91
CA GLY A 125 25.22 -32.77 15.07
C GLY A 125 25.86 -32.80 13.68
N TYR A 126 25.17 -33.41 12.71
CA TYR A 126 25.65 -33.48 11.33
C TYR A 126 25.58 -32.11 10.63
N ASP A 127 26.61 -31.81 9.84
CA ASP A 127 26.70 -30.67 8.93
C ASP A 127 27.34 -31.12 7.61
N VAL A 128 27.26 -30.26 6.60
CA VAL A 128 27.72 -30.54 5.25
C VAL A 128 29.14 -30.04 5.05
N LEU A 129 30.02 -30.95 4.65
CA LEU A 129 31.30 -30.59 4.04
C LEU A 129 31.04 -30.19 2.58
N VAL A 130 31.31 -28.92 2.26
CA VAL A 130 30.97 -28.35 0.95
C VAL A 130 32.10 -28.56 -0.06
N GLY A 131 31.75 -28.96 -1.27
CA GLY A 131 32.71 -29.13 -2.35
C GLY A 131 33.01 -27.81 -3.10
N ARG A 132 33.95 -27.87 -4.04
CA ARG A 132 34.45 -26.72 -4.83
C ARG A 132 33.36 -25.86 -5.48
N PHE A 133 32.24 -26.45 -5.91
CA PHE A 133 31.17 -25.76 -6.60
C PHE A 133 30.25 -24.94 -5.68
N PHE A 134 30.37 -25.11 -4.37
CA PHE A 134 29.64 -24.30 -3.41
C PHE A 134 29.98 -22.81 -3.53
N SER A 135 31.25 -22.47 -3.76
CA SER A 135 31.70 -21.08 -3.96
C SER A 135 30.98 -20.35 -5.10
N TYR A 136 30.71 -21.05 -6.22
CA TYR A 136 29.96 -20.51 -7.36
C TYR A 136 28.51 -20.24 -6.99
N PHE A 137 27.88 -21.14 -6.24
CA PHE A 137 26.54 -20.90 -5.69
C PHE A 137 26.51 -19.66 -4.80
N VAL A 138 27.49 -19.49 -3.91
CA VAL A 138 27.60 -18.31 -3.04
C VAL A 138 27.70 -17.01 -3.84
N VAL A 139 28.52 -16.97 -4.89
CA VAL A 139 28.66 -15.78 -5.74
C VAL A 139 27.33 -15.44 -6.42
N VAL A 140 26.67 -16.42 -7.03
CA VAL A 140 25.35 -16.22 -7.66
C VAL A 140 24.31 -15.75 -6.64
N TYR A 141 24.27 -16.40 -5.48
CA TYR A 141 23.37 -16.06 -4.37
C TYR A 141 23.52 -14.59 -3.96
N LEU A 142 24.76 -14.12 -3.76
CA LEU A 142 25.05 -12.74 -3.40
C LEU A 142 24.67 -11.76 -4.51
N ILE A 143 24.86 -12.10 -5.78
CA ILE A 143 24.46 -11.25 -6.91
C ILE A 143 22.94 -11.05 -6.94
N VAL A 144 22.16 -12.13 -6.79
CA VAL A 144 20.69 -12.05 -6.81
C VAL A 144 20.16 -11.27 -5.61
N ILE A 145 20.75 -11.46 -4.43
CA ILE A 145 20.40 -10.67 -3.24
C ILE A 145 20.76 -9.20 -3.43
N ALA A 146 21.96 -8.89 -3.91
CA ALA A 146 22.37 -7.52 -4.20
C ALA A 146 21.43 -6.86 -5.21
N ALA A 147 20.97 -7.60 -6.22
CA ALA A 147 19.94 -7.12 -7.15
C ALA A 147 18.63 -6.78 -6.42
N GLY A 148 18.12 -7.66 -5.55
CA GLY A 148 16.92 -7.38 -4.74
C GLY A 148 17.07 -6.17 -3.81
N VAL A 149 18.20 -6.07 -3.11
CA VAL A 149 18.53 -4.93 -2.25
C VAL A 149 18.64 -3.64 -3.07
N SER A 150 19.26 -3.68 -4.25
CA SER A 150 19.39 -2.50 -5.13
C SER A 150 18.02 -1.99 -5.59
N VAL A 151 17.07 -2.89 -5.87
CA VAL A 151 15.69 -2.54 -6.22
C VAL A 151 15.01 -1.82 -5.07
N LEU A 152 15.10 -2.38 -3.85
CA LEU A 152 14.53 -1.75 -2.65
C LEU A 152 15.21 -0.41 -2.31
N PHE A 153 16.53 -0.32 -2.47
CA PHE A 153 17.30 0.89 -2.19
C PHE A 153 17.01 2.01 -3.20
N HIS A 154 16.92 1.69 -4.49
CA HIS A 154 16.54 2.66 -5.51
C HIS A 154 15.13 3.20 -5.28
N TYR A 155 14.20 2.32 -4.88
CA TYR A 155 12.87 2.73 -4.48
C TYR A 155 12.92 3.63 -3.24
N TYR A 156 13.65 3.25 -2.19
CA TYR A 156 13.87 4.05 -0.97
C TYR A 156 14.32 5.48 -1.26
N ARG A 157 15.26 5.69 -2.20
CA ARG A 157 15.73 7.04 -2.56
C ARG A 157 14.66 7.94 -3.19
N LYS A 158 13.60 7.35 -3.75
CA LYS A 158 12.48 8.04 -4.39
C LYS A 158 11.22 8.07 -3.51
N SER A 159 11.21 7.30 -2.42
CA SER A 159 10.06 7.17 -1.52
C SER A 159 9.85 8.43 -0.69
N SER A 160 8.60 8.69 -0.32
CA SER A 160 8.23 9.75 0.63
C SER A 160 8.91 9.54 2.01
N PRO A 161 9.05 10.56 2.87
CA PRO A 161 9.71 10.42 4.18
C PRO A 161 9.10 9.37 5.11
N LEU A 162 7.81 9.05 4.96
CA LEU A 162 7.13 8.00 5.72
C LEU A 162 7.46 6.60 5.19
N GLU A 163 7.40 6.41 3.88
CA GLU A 163 7.68 5.13 3.25
C GLU A 163 9.18 4.82 3.23
N GLY A 164 10.01 5.84 3.07
CA GLY A 164 11.46 5.77 3.24
C GLY A 164 11.84 5.29 4.65
N ARG A 165 11.18 5.76 5.71
CA ARG A 165 11.40 5.24 7.07
C ARG A 165 11.08 3.74 7.18
N ARG A 166 9.99 3.27 6.57
CA ARG A 166 9.64 1.83 6.54
C ARG A 166 10.73 0.99 5.86
N LEU A 167 11.12 1.39 4.64
CA LEU A 167 12.17 0.73 3.86
C LEU A 167 13.52 0.76 4.57
N LYS A 168 13.85 1.87 5.26
CA LYS A 168 15.09 1.99 6.04
C LYS A 168 15.14 0.92 7.14
N PHE A 169 14.07 0.70 7.89
CA PHE A 169 14.02 -0.35 8.91
C PHE A 169 14.16 -1.75 8.30
N MET A 170 13.46 -2.01 7.19
CA MET A 170 13.55 -3.30 6.48
C MET A 170 14.97 -3.55 5.95
N LEU A 171 15.60 -2.55 5.32
CA LEU A 171 16.95 -2.64 4.78
C LEU A 171 18.02 -2.82 5.87
N ILE A 172 17.88 -2.14 7.02
CA ILE A 172 18.78 -2.31 8.17
C ILE A 172 18.64 -3.73 8.73
N GLY A 173 17.41 -4.16 9.01
CA GLY A 173 17.13 -5.50 9.54
C GLY A 173 17.63 -6.62 8.63
N PHE A 174 17.39 -6.48 7.33
CA PHE A 174 17.87 -7.40 6.31
C PHE A 174 19.39 -7.43 6.22
N SER A 175 20.04 -6.27 6.21
CA SER A 175 21.51 -6.19 6.17
C SER A 175 22.14 -6.86 7.38
N ILE A 176 21.58 -6.66 8.58
CA ILE A 176 22.03 -7.33 9.81
C ILE A 176 21.86 -8.84 9.68
N ALA A 177 20.70 -9.32 9.24
CA ALA A 177 20.45 -10.75 9.06
C ALA A 177 21.41 -11.37 8.03
N LEU A 178 21.58 -10.73 6.86
CA LEU A 178 22.50 -11.19 5.81
C LEU A 178 23.95 -11.27 6.30
N PHE A 179 24.39 -10.28 7.06
CA PHE A 179 25.74 -10.28 7.62
C PHE A 179 25.95 -11.45 8.58
N LEU A 180 25.00 -11.68 9.49
CA LEU A 180 25.08 -12.78 10.47
C LEU A 180 24.99 -14.16 9.80
N ILE A 181 24.10 -14.32 8.82
CA ILE A 181 23.99 -15.55 8.01
C ILE A 181 25.27 -15.76 7.20
N GLY A 182 25.80 -14.70 6.59
CA GLY A 182 27.03 -14.75 5.80
C GLY A 182 28.23 -15.20 6.62
N ILE A 183 28.38 -14.72 7.86
CA ILE A 183 29.45 -15.17 8.75
C ILE A 183 29.28 -16.63 9.14
N THR A 184 28.08 -17.01 9.57
CA THR A 184 27.84 -18.34 10.18
C THR A 184 27.72 -19.47 9.16
N ASN A 185 27.27 -19.21 7.93
CA ASN A 185 26.97 -20.25 6.95
C ASN A 185 27.78 -20.15 5.65
N LEU A 186 28.44 -19.02 5.38
CA LEU A 186 29.26 -18.85 4.17
C LEU A 186 30.74 -18.75 4.52
N LEU A 187 31.11 -17.77 5.36
CA LEU A 187 32.51 -17.52 5.71
C LEU A 187 33.11 -18.66 6.52
N SER A 188 32.31 -19.26 7.42
CA SER A 188 32.71 -20.44 8.19
C SER A 188 33.18 -21.60 7.29
N ARG A 189 32.46 -21.82 6.19
CA ARG A 189 32.70 -22.92 5.24
C ARG A 189 33.80 -22.67 4.22
N ILE A 190 34.12 -21.40 3.94
CA ILE A 190 35.19 -21.04 2.99
C ILE A 190 36.55 -20.99 3.70
N LYS A 191 36.58 -20.69 5.00
CA LYS A 191 37.79 -20.49 5.78
C LYS A 191 38.04 -21.57 6.85
N ASP A 192 37.28 -22.66 6.83
CA ASP A 192 37.29 -23.73 7.84
C ASP A 192 37.29 -23.19 9.28
N LEU A 193 36.50 -22.15 9.53
CA LEU A 193 36.36 -21.60 10.87
C LEU A 193 35.49 -22.55 11.70
N PRO A 194 35.85 -22.84 12.96
CA PRO A 194 35.09 -23.74 13.84
C PRO A 194 33.83 -23.07 14.41
N LEU A 195 33.05 -22.41 13.54
CA LEU A 195 31.80 -21.75 13.88
C LEU A 195 30.64 -22.65 13.47
N PRO A 196 29.66 -22.88 14.36
CA PRO A 196 28.49 -23.67 14.01
C PRO A 196 27.63 -22.92 12.99
N THR A 197 27.08 -23.65 12.02
CA THR A 197 26.24 -23.10 10.95
C THR A 197 24.82 -22.79 11.42
N THR A 198 24.68 -21.82 12.33
CA THR A 198 23.41 -21.45 12.98
C THR A 198 22.64 -20.34 12.28
N GLY A 199 22.95 -20.07 11.01
CA GLY A 199 22.38 -18.99 10.21
C GLY A 199 20.85 -18.94 10.17
N SER A 200 20.17 -20.08 10.31
CA SER A 200 18.71 -20.15 10.33
C SER A 200 18.07 -19.31 11.43
N MET A 201 18.69 -19.15 12.60
CA MET A 201 18.15 -18.28 13.66
C MET A 201 18.04 -16.82 13.22
N PHE A 202 19.02 -16.32 12.48
CA PHE A 202 19.08 -14.93 12.08
C PHE A 202 18.06 -14.58 11.00
N THR A 203 17.39 -15.58 10.41
CA THR A 203 16.26 -15.37 9.50
C THR A 203 15.10 -14.66 10.20
N LEU A 204 14.91 -14.87 11.52
CA LEU A 204 13.89 -14.15 12.31
C LEU A 204 14.14 -12.65 12.35
N VAL A 205 15.40 -12.21 12.37
CA VAL A 205 15.75 -10.78 12.34
C VAL A 205 15.24 -10.16 11.04
N ALA A 206 15.45 -10.83 9.91
CA ALA A 206 14.91 -10.38 8.62
C ALA A 206 13.38 -10.43 8.60
N THR A 207 12.76 -11.55 8.96
CA THR A 207 11.30 -11.69 8.82
C THR A 207 10.54 -10.79 9.78
N VAL A 208 10.98 -10.61 11.02
CA VAL A 208 10.37 -9.69 11.99
C VAL A 208 10.48 -8.24 11.52
N THR A 209 11.63 -7.82 10.99
CA THR A 209 11.81 -6.43 10.52
C THR A 209 10.98 -6.15 9.27
N PHE A 210 10.87 -7.12 8.35
CA PHE A 210 9.95 -7.06 7.22
C PHE A 210 8.48 -7.01 7.69
N ALA A 211 8.07 -7.91 8.58
CA ALA A 211 6.71 -7.97 9.09
C ALA A 211 6.32 -6.69 9.82
N TYR A 212 7.19 -6.19 10.70
CA TYR A 212 7.01 -4.93 11.41
C TYR A 212 6.85 -3.75 10.43
N GLY A 213 7.68 -3.69 9.39
CA GLY A 213 7.57 -2.70 8.31
C GLY A 213 6.24 -2.77 7.55
N MET A 214 5.71 -3.97 7.36
CA MET A 214 4.40 -4.22 6.73
C MET A 214 3.21 -3.91 7.68
N ILE A 215 3.33 -4.18 8.99
CA ILE A 215 2.23 -4.13 9.96
C ILE A 215 2.07 -2.76 10.63
N LYS A 216 3.13 -2.18 11.21
CA LYS A 216 2.98 -1.10 12.21
C LYS A 216 2.60 0.26 11.62
N HIS A 217 2.82 0.46 10.33
CA HIS A 217 2.47 1.72 9.67
C HIS A 217 1.23 1.64 8.77
N GLN A 218 0.41 0.58 8.89
CA GLN A 218 -0.93 0.51 8.29
C GLN A 218 -2.01 1.27 9.12
N LEU A 219 -1.66 1.91 10.24
CA LEU A 219 -2.60 2.65 11.11
C LEU A 219 -2.68 4.17 10.88
N LEU A 220 -2.13 4.67 9.78
CA LEU A 220 -2.25 6.07 9.39
C LEU A 220 -2.65 6.09 7.93
N ILE A 221 -3.91 6.42 7.66
CA ILE A 221 -4.54 6.66 6.35
C ILE A 221 -3.47 6.98 5.31
N VAL A 222 -3.09 5.98 4.54
CA VAL A 222 -2.26 6.17 3.35
C VAL A 222 -3.29 6.48 2.27
N PRO A 223 -3.30 7.67 1.66
CA PRO A 223 -4.10 7.86 0.47
C PRO A 223 -3.63 6.82 -0.54
N VAL A 224 -4.50 5.87 -0.86
CA VAL A 224 -4.21 4.82 -1.83
C VAL A 224 -3.97 5.55 -3.16
N ARG A 225 -2.78 5.35 -3.72
CA ARG A 225 -2.44 5.85 -5.05
C ARG A 225 -3.06 4.93 -6.07
N GLU A 226 -3.96 5.49 -6.88
CA GLU A 226 -4.72 4.79 -7.90
C GLU A 226 -3.78 4.17 -8.96
N LYS A 227 -4.17 3.02 -9.49
CA LYS A 227 -3.59 2.50 -10.74
C LYS A 227 -4.36 3.09 -11.91
N SER A 228 -3.64 3.80 -12.79
CA SER A 228 -4.06 4.20 -14.14
C SER A 228 -5.08 3.24 -14.77
N ARG A 229 -6.28 3.77 -15.02
CA ARG A 229 -7.27 3.17 -15.91
C ARG A 229 -6.87 3.55 -17.34
N THR A 230 -6.71 2.55 -18.19
CA THR A 230 -6.23 2.65 -19.57
C THR A 230 -7.27 3.23 -20.54
N THR A 231 -7.72 4.46 -20.35
CA THR A 231 -8.54 5.18 -21.33
C THR A 231 -8.19 6.66 -21.35
N ILE A 232 -7.37 7.06 -22.33
CA ILE A 232 -7.07 8.43 -22.79
C ILE A 232 -7.46 9.52 -21.78
N ASP A 233 -6.55 9.81 -20.86
CA ASP A 233 -6.74 10.80 -19.81
C ASP A 233 -6.55 12.22 -20.35
N ALA A 234 -7.29 13.18 -19.78
CA ALA A 234 -7.09 14.60 -20.05
C ALA A 234 -5.71 15.02 -19.55
N ARG A 235 -5.04 15.92 -20.26
CA ARG A 235 -3.72 16.44 -19.86
C ARG A 235 -3.74 17.19 -18.52
N CYS A 236 -4.92 17.58 -18.02
CA CYS A 236 -5.14 18.13 -16.67
C CYS A 236 -5.33 17.07 -15.56
N GLY A 237 -5.27 15.77 -15.88
CA GLY A 237 -5.42 14.68 -14.91
C GLY A 237 -6.85 14.17 -14.73
N ALA A 238 -7.82 14.68 -15.50
CA ALA A 238 -9.21 14.21 -15.47
C ALA A 238 -9.46 13.01 -16.41
N LEU A 239 -10.35 12.10 -16.03
CA LEU A 239 -10.72 10.96 -16.89
C LEU A 239 -11.71 11.42 -17.97
N CYS A 240 -11.24 11.62 -19.21
CA CYS A 240 -12.06 12.16 -20.30
C CYS A 240 -13.36 11.37 -20.51
N SER A 241 -13.29 10.04 -20.56
CA SER A 241 -14.45 9.16 -20.82
C SER A 241 -15.57 9.25 -19.77
N SER A 242 -15.33 9.89 -18.62
CA SER A 242 -16.31 10.04 -17.54
C SER A 242 -16.51 11.49 -17.09
N CYS A 243 -15.65 12.41 -17.52
CA CYS A 243 -15.77 13.83 -17.23
C CYS A 243 -16.96 14.41 -17.99
N ASN A 244 -17.95 14.95 -17.28
CA ASN A 244 -19.16 15.51 -17.88
C ASN A 244 -18.83 16.57 -18.94
N ALA A 245 -17.88 17.48 -18.68
CA ALA A 245 -17.50 18.52 -19.64
C ALA A 245 -16.88 17.96 -20.94
N TYR A 246 -16.23 16.80 -20.89
CA TYR A 246 -15.72 16.12 -22.09
C TYR A 246 -16.85 15.41 -22.84
N VAL A 247 -17.70 14.68 -22.10
CA VAL A 247 -18.86 13.98 -22.67
C VAL A 247 -19.81 14.96 -23.38
N ASP A 248 -19.99 16.15 -22.81
CA ASP A 248 -20.84 17.21 -23.36
C ASP A 248 -20.14 18.00 -24.49
N GLY A 249 -18.88 17.69 -24.83
CA GLY A 249 -18.13 18.36 -25.91
C GLY A 249 -17.65 19.78 -25.60
N LEU A 250 -17.71 20.21 -24.34
CA LEU A 250 -17.41 21.57 -23.89
C LEU A 250 -16.00 21.73 -23.30
N CYS A 251 -15.17 20.69 -23.32
CA CYS A 251 -13.87 20.67 -22.65
C CYS A 251 -12.79 21.45 -23.43
N PRO A 252 -12.35 22.63 -22.95
CA PRO A 252 -11.33 23.42 -23.64
C PRO A 252 -9.90 22.90 -23.36
N SER A 253 -9.74 21.95 -22.43
CA SER A 253 -8.43 21.37 -22.06
C SER A 253 -8.04 20.16 -22.90
N CYS A 254 -8.94 19.64 -23.73
CA CYS A 254 -8.67 18.51 -24.61
C CYS A 254 -7.68 18.89 -25.73
N GLU A 255 -7.16 17.91 -26.47
CA GLU A 255 -6.17 18.18 -27.54
C GLU A 255 -6.70 19.12 -28.63
N LEU A 256 -8.02 19.09 -28.84
CA LEU A 256 -8.76 19.93 -29.79
C LEU A 256 -9.28 21.25 -29.19
N GLY A 257 -9.05 21.50 -27.90
CA GLY A 257 -9.47 22.72 -27.21
C GLY A 257 -8.50 23.89 -27.38
N ASP A 258 -8.86 25.05 -26.81
CA ASP A 258 -8.09 26.30 -26.94
C ASP A 258 -6.64 26.15 -26.45
N ALA A 259 -5.68 26.33 -27.36
CA ALA A 259 -4.26 26.20 -27.07
C ALA A 259 -3.75 27.26 -26.10
N SER A 260 -4.26 28.50 -26.16
CA SER A 260 -3.83 29.60 -25.31
C SER A 260 -4.20 29.37 -23.84
N LEU A 261 -5.39 28.83 -23.59
CA LEU A 261 -5.83 28.42 -22.26
C LEU A 261 -5.01 27.23 -21.75
N ARG A 262 -4.68 26.24 -22.61
CA ARG A 262 -3.79 25.09 -22.29
C ARG A 262 -2.42 25.52 -21.85
N GLU A 263 -1.80 26.43 -22.57
CA GLU A 263 -0.47 26.91 -22.26
C GLU A 263 -0.43 27.86 -21.05
N SER A 264 -1.56 28.46 -20.65
CA SER A 264 -1.62 29.27 -19.42
C SER A 264 -1.71 28.43 -18.14
N CYS A 265 -2.12 27.15 -18.22
CA CYS A 265 -2.27 26.28 -17.06
C CYS A 265 -0.93 25.66 -16.60
N PRO A 266 -0.44 25.97 -15.39
CA PRO A 266 0.84 25.43 -14.90
C PRO A 266 0.83 23.91 -14.68
N ILE A 267 -0.32 23.34 -14.29
CA ILE A 267 -0.51 21.90 -14.12
C ILE A 267 -0.34 21.18 -15.46
N TYR A 268 -0.97 21.71 -16.52
CA TYR A 268 -0.87 21.18 -17.87
C TYR A 268 0.57 21.25 -18.40
N ARG A 269 1.24 22.41 -18.24
CA ARG A 269 2.63 22.56 -18.68
C ARG A 269 3.57 21.59 -17.99
N CYS A 270 3.43 21.42 -16.68
CA CYS A 270 4.21 20.46 -15.89
C CYS A 270 3.97 19.02 -16.36
N SER A 271 2.70 18.65 -16.63
CA SER A 271 2.32 17.33 -17.14
C SER A 271 2.97 17.04 -18.49
N VAL A 272 2.94 18.00 -19.42
CA VAL A 272 3.59 17.90 -20.74
C VAL A 272 5.11 17.80 -20.61
N GLU A 273 5.74 18.65 -19.80
CA GLU A 273 7.19 18.67 -19.60
C GLU A 273 7.70 17.35 -19.01
N LYS A 274 6.98 16.80 -18.03
CA LYS A 274 7.37 15.54 -17.36
C LYS A 274 6.92 14.28 -18.11
N GLY A 275 6.10 14.43 -19.15
CA GLY A 275 5.49 13.30 -19.85
C GLY A 275 4.70 12.37 -18.92
N VAL A 276 4.13 12.91 -17.84
CA VAL A 276 3.34 12.15 -16.86
C VAL A 276 2.14 12.98 -16.42
N LEU A 277 0.99 12.33 -16.33
CA LEU A 277 -0.25 12.96 -15.89
C LEU A 277 -0.22 13.20 -14.38
N CYS A 278 -0.93 14.22 -13.92
CA CYS A 278 -0.95 14.56 -12.49
C CYS A 278 -1.58 13.45 -11.64
N ASN A 279 -2.66 12.80 -12.10
CA ASN A 279 -3.27 11.66 -11.41
C ASN A 279 -2.29 10.46 -11.25
N ASP A 280 -1.39 10.26 -12.22
CA ASP A 280 -0.35 9.23 -12.17
C ASP A 280 0.96 9.70 -11.52
N CYS A 281 1.05 10.97 -11.11
CA CYS A 281 2.27 11.56 -10.60
C CYS A 281 2.62 11.07 -9.17
N SER A 282 3.85 10.62 -8.96
CA SER A 282 4.31 10.14 -7.64
C SER A 282 4.47 11.24 -6.60
N SER A 283 4.58 12.47 -7.07
CA SER A 283 4.82 13.65 -6.23
C SER A 283 3.55 14.44 -5.95
N LEU A 284 2.37 13.97 -6.39
CA LEU A 284 1.11 14.73 -6.34
C LEU A 284 0.78 15.24 -4.92
N PHE A 285 0.96 14.41 -3.90
CA PHE A 285 0.69 14.77 -2.49
C PHE A 285 1.56 15.90 -1.94
N THR A 286 2.75 16.10 -2.52
CA THR A 286 3.71 17.14 -2.13
C THR A 286 3.90 18.17 -3.23
N CYS A 287 2.98 18.26 -4.20
CA CYS A 287 3.13 19.12 -5.35
C CYS A 287 2.51 20.50 -5.09
N ASP A 288 3.36 21.51 -4.97
CA ASP A 288 2.92 22.90 -4.77
C ASP A 288 2.17 23.45 -6.00
N ILE A 289 2.62 23.09 -7.22
CA ILE A 289 1.95 23.48 -8.47
C ILE A 289 0.51 22.97 -8.48
N TYR A 290 0.29 21.70 -8.13
CA TYR A 290 -1.06 21.17 -8.10
C TYR A 290 -1.90 21.84 -7.03
N ARG A 291 -1.34 22.03 -5.83
CA ARG A 291 -2.02 22.66 -4.70
C ARG A 291 -2.44 24.10 -4.98
N GLU A 292 -1.60 24.89 -5.63
CA GLU A 292 -1.84 26.30 -5.89
C GLU A 292 -2.78 26.51 -7.09
N TYR A 293 -2.58 25.75 -8.16
CA TYR A 293 -3.23 26.01 -9.46
C TYR A 293 -4.42 25.09 -9.76
N ALA A 294 -4.71 24.05 -8.96
CA ALA A 294 -5.84 23.15 -9.24
C ALA A 294 -7.19 23.88 -9.18
N GLU A 295 -7.32 24.85 -8.28
CA GLU A 295 -8.53 25.67 -8.15
C GLU A 295 -8.56 26.85 -9.13
N GLN A 296 -7.40 27.19 -9.72
CA GLN A 296 -7.25 28.23 -10.74
C GLN A 296 -7.21 27.63 -12.14
N CYS A 297 -7.73 26.40 -12.29
CA CYS A 297 -7.76 25.71 -13.56
C CYS A 297 -8.53 26.58 -14.57
N PRO A 298 -7.89 27.06 -15.65
CA PRO A 298 -8.54 27.94 -16.62
C PRO A 298 -9.65 27.23 -17.42
N PHE A 299 -9.80 25.91 -17.23
CA PHE A 299 -10.83 25.06 -17.82
C PHE A 299 -11.93 24.66 -16.83
N ALA A 300 -11.83 25.07 -15.57
CA ALA A 300 -12.90 24.81 -14.61
C ALA A 300 -14.08 25.72 -14.93
N THR A 301 -14.93 25.28 -15.87
CA THR A 301 -16.34 25.65 -15.83
C THR A 301 -16.89 24.94 -14.59
N ASP A 302 -16.80 25.60 -13.44
CA ASP A 302 -17.33 25.03 -12.21
C ASP A 302 -18.85 24.99 -12.35
N ARG A 303 -19.36 23.85 -12.85
CA ARG A 303 -20.78 23.60 -13.13
C ARG A 303 -21.61 23.82 -11.86
N TYR A 304 -21.02 23.62 -10.69
CA TYR A 304 -21.69 23.71 -9.40
C TYR A 304 -21.19 24.91 -8.56
N ARG A 305 -20.12 25.59 -8.99
CA ARG A 305 -19.52 26.79 -8.36
C ARG A 305 -19.18 26.61 -6.88
N LEU A 306 -18.86 25.38 -6.44
CA LEU A 306 -18.44 25.13 -5.07
C LEU A 306 -17.00 25.59 -4.88
N LYS A 307 -16.85 26.64 -4.09
CA LYS A 307 -15.56 27.17 -3.68
C LYS A 307 -14.91 26.21 -2.68
N ALA A 308 -13.60 26.06 -2.76
CA ALA A 308 -12.88 25.38 -1.71
C ALA A 308 -12.90 26.18 -0.41
N ARG A 309 -12.49 25.54 0.69
CA ARG A 309 -12.53 26.07 2.06
C ARG A 309 -13.96 26.38 2.53
N ASN A 310 -14.94 25.69 1.96
CA ASN A 310 -16.35 25.88 2.29
C ASN A 310 -17.04 24.53 2.50
N SER A 311 -18.03 24.57 3.40
CA SER A 311 -18.92 23.47 3.72
C SER A 311 -20.32 23.77 3.19
N TYR A 312 -20.97 22.74 2.67
CA TYR A 312 -22.22 22.82 1.94
C TYR A 312 -23.24 21.80 2.48
N LEU A 313 -24.51 22.14 2.39
CA LEU A 313 -25.62 21.29 2.79
C LEU A 313 -26.54 21.02 1.60
N TRP A 314 -26.75 19.75 1.28
CA TRP A 314 -27.74 19.30 0.31
C TRP A 314 -29.01 18.88 1.06
N GLU A 315 -30.08 19.64 0.86
CA GLU A 315 -31.37 19.44 1.53
C GLU A 315 -32.34 18.70 0.61
N ASP A 316 -32.16 17.40 0.47
CA ASP A 316 -33.05 16.55 -0.30
C ASP A 316 -33.04 15.11 0.23
N ALA A 317 -34.18 14.44 0.11
CA ALA A 317 -34.29 13.01 0.34
C ALA A 317 -33.60 12.21 -0.77
N ASP A 318 -33.49 12.74 -1.99
CA ASP A 318 -32.69 12.12 -3.05
C ASP A 318 -31.22 12.55 -2.99
N HIS A 319 -30.35 11.55 -2.87
CA HIS A 319 -28.91 11.74 -2.78
C HIS A 319 -28.25 11.81 -4.17
N GLN A 320 -28.98 11.56 -5.26
CA GLN A 320 -28.41 11.41 -6.60
C GLN A 320 -27.57 12.63 -7.02
N SER A 321 -28.13 13.83 -6.91
CA SER A 321 -27.45 15.09 -7.27
C SER A 321 -26.17 15.32 -6.44
N ALA A 322 -26.17 15.00 -5.13
CA ALA A 322 -24.99 15.10 -4.29
C ALA A 322 -23.86 14.15 -4.73
N PHE A 323 -24.21 12.91 -5.12
CA PHE A 323 -23.25 11.97 -5.69
C PHE A 323 -22.72 12.43 -7.06
N GLU A 324 -23.55 13.03 -7.90
CA GLU A 324 -23.14 13.58 -9.19
C GLU A 324 -22.14 14.74 -9.03
N ILE A 325 -22.41 15.66 -8.09
CA ILE A 325 -21.48 16.75 -7.73
C ILE A 325 -20.15 16.15 -7.26
N PHE A 326 -20.18 15.24 -6.29
CA PHE A 326 -18.98 14.61 -5.76
C PHE A 326 -18.18 13.87 -6.84
N ARG A 327 -18.88 13.15 -7.73
CA ARG A 327 -18.27 12.44 -8.86
C ARG A 327 -17.57 13.41 -9.83
N ASP A 328 -18.21 14.53 -10.16
CA ASP A 328 -17.63 15.52 -11.09
C ASP A 328 -16.32 16.11 -10.55
N TYR A 329 -16.28 16.55 -9.29
CA TYR A 329 -15.04 17.09 -8.69
C TYR A 329 -13.94 16.06 -8.54
N THR A 330 -14.29 14.82 -8.20
CA THR A 330 -13.30 13.73 -8.06
C THR A 330 -12.70 13.33 -9.41
N LEU A 331 -13.53 13.25 -10.45
CA LEU A 331 -13.06 13.02 -11.82
C LEU A 331 -12.17 14.15 -12.35
N ARG A 332 -12.32 15.38 -11.85
CA ARG A 332 -11.46 16.53 -12.18
C ARG A 332 -10.18 16.60 -11.33
N GLY A 333 -9.93 15.60 -10.49
CA GLY A 333 -8.68 15.45 -9.74
C GLY A 333 -8.75 15.89 -8.27
N SER A 334 -9.94 16.21 -7.75
CA SER A 334 -10.09 16.36 -6.29
C SER A 334 -9.98 14.99 -5.62
N PHE A 335 -9.25 14.90 -4.51
CA PHE A 335 -9.22 13.67 -3.73
C PHE A 335 -10.56 13.47 -3.03
N GLY A 336 -11.26 12.38 -3.35
CA GLY A 336 -12.57 12.07 -2.78
C GLY A 336 -12.51 11.29 -1.48
N LEU A 337 -13.31 11.69 -0.49
CA LEU A 337 -13.68 10.92 0.69
C LEU A 337 -15.20 10.87 0.82
N LEU A 338 -15.78 9.68 0.69
CA LEU A 338 -17.19 9.42 0.93
C LEU A 338 -17.39 8.84 2.33
N ILE A 339 -18.30 9.38 3.11
CA ILE A 339 -18.79 8.79 4.36
C ILE A 339 -20.22 8.32 4.11
N THR A 340 -20.49 7.04 4.31
CA THR A 340 -21.82 6.48 4.05
C THR A 340 -22.18 5.33 4.96
N ARG A 341 -23.48 5.15 5.26
CA ARG A 341 -24.02 3.93 5.88
C ARG A 341 -24.23 2.79 4.88
N ASP A 342 -24.37 3.12 3.60
CA ASP A 342 -24.62 2.12 2.57
C ASP A 342 -23.36 1.31 2.26
N TYR A 343 -23.54 0.06 1.85
CA TYR A 343 -22.42 -0.83 1.59
C TYR A 343 -21.50 -0.28 0.47
N PRO A 344 -20.18 -0.13 0.68
CA PRO A 344 -19.28 0.57 -0.25
C PRO A 344 -19.35 0.08 -1.69
N GLU A 345 -19.27 -1.24 -1.93
CA GLU A 345 -19.31 -1.80 -3.29
C GLU A 345 -20.64 -1.49 -4.00
N LYS A 346 -21.75 -1.47 -3.25
CA LYS A 346 -23.08 -1.16 -3.80
C LYS A 346 -23.15 0.30 -4.27
N ILE A 347 -22.60 1.23 -3.49
CA ILE A 347 -22.61 2.66 -3.80
C ILE A 347 -21.69 2.98 -4.97
N VAL A 348 -20.48 2.41 -4.97
CA VAL A 348 -19.52 2.58 -6.07
C VAL A 348 -20.14 2.14 -7.40
N ASN A 349 -20.80 0.97 -7.42
CA ASN A 349 -21.46 0.47 -8.62
C ASN A 349 -22.69 1.30 -9.01
N LYS A 350 -23.51 1.73 -8.03
CA LYS A 350 -24.73 2.51 -8.29
C LYS A 350 -24.44 3.86 -8.96
N TYR A 351 -23.48 4.61 -8.41
CA TYR A 351 -23.19 5.98 -8.88
C TYR A 351 -21.97 6.07 -9.80
N GLN A 352 -21.35 4.92 -10.12
CA GLN A 352 -20.13 4.82 -10.93
C GLN A 352 -19.03 5.74 -10.38
N LEU A 353 -18.81 5.69 -9.07
CA LEU A 353 -17.80 6.53 -8.43
C LEU A 353 -16.39 6.12 -8.92
N PRO A 354 -15.48 7.09 -9.13
CA PRO A 354 -14.06 6.79 -9.32
C PRO A 354 -13.46 6.17 -8.04
N ASP A 355 -12.17 5.80 -8.06
CA ASP A 355 -11.51 5.26 -6.87
C ASP A 355 -11.40 6.35 -5.79
N VAL A 356 -12.36 6.35 -4.86
CA VAL A 356 -12.47 7.32 -3.77
C VAL A 356 -12.25 6.61 -2.44
N ASN A 357 -11.77 7.35 -1.43
CA ASN A 357 -11.71 6.82 -0.08
C ASN A 357 -13.14 6.72 0.45
N ILE A 358 -13.51 5.58 1.03
CA ILE A 358 -14.85 5.37 1.59
C ILE A 358 -14.73 5.02 3.06
N ILE A 359 -15.38 5.80 3.92
CA ILE A 359 -15.63 5.47 5.32
C ILE A 359 -17.03 4.87 5.41
N TRP A 360 -17.09 3.61 5.81
CA TRP A 360 -18.35 2.91 6.02
C TRP A 360 -18.79 3.07 7.49
N LEU A 361 -19.96 3.67 7.71
CA LEU A 361 -20.58 3.78 9.02
C LEU A 361 -21.28 2.46 9.34
N SER A 362 -20.67 1.67 10.22
CA SER A 362 -21.17 0.33 10.58
C SER A 362 -20.65 -0.10 11.93
N GLN A 363 -21.50 -0.81 12.68
CA GLN A 363 -21.14 -1.46 13.96
C GLN A 363 -20.39 -2.80 13.74
N ILE A 364 -20.24 -3.25 12.49
CA ILE A 364 -19.53 -4.49 12.17
C ILE A 364 -18.02 -4.25 12.27
N GLU A 365 -17.38 -4.87 13.26
CA GLU A 365 -15.93 -4.81 13.44
C GLU A 365 -15.17 -5.64 12.39
N GLY A 366 -13.92 -5.24 12.11
CA GLY A 366 -12.97 -6.05 11.35
C GLY A 366 -12.83 -5.77 9.86
N ARG A 367 -13.51 -4.76 9.30
CA ARG A 367 -13.29 -4.29 7.92
C ARG A 367 -12.51 -2.97 7.87
N GLU A 368 -11.66 -2.83 6.85
CA GLU A 368 -10.91 -1.60 6.61
C GLU A 368 -11.85 -0.40 6.37
N ASN A 369 -11.41 0.79 6.81
CA ASN A 369 -12.17 2.05 6.72
C ASN A 369 -13.61 1.99 7.24
N THR A 370 -13.88 1.13 8.21
CA THR A 370 -15.17 1.08 8.91
C THR A 370 -15.08 1.84 10.23
N VAL A 371 -16.09 2.67 10.50
CA VAL A 371 -16.21 3.46 11.72
C VAL A 371 -17.57 3.17 12.35
N ASP A 372 -17.54 2.85 13.64
CA ASP A 372 -18.75 2.75 14.45
C ASP A 372 -19.42 4.14 14.53
N PRO A 373 -20.73 4.27 14.22
CA PRO A 373 -21.43 5.55 14.30
C PRO A 373 -21.35 6.22 15.67
N ASP A 374 -21.19 5.48 16.77
CA ASP A 374 -21.08 6.02 18.13
C ASP A 374 -19.69 6.65 18.40
N ASN A 375 -18.71 6.36 17.53
CA ASN A 375 -17.34 6.82 17.60
C ASN A 375 -17.07 8.04 16.70
N LEU A 376 -17.85 9.10 16.90
CA LEU A 376 -17.68 10.39 16.22
C LEU A 376 -16.24 10.95 16.30
N PRO A 377 -15.49 10.84 17.42
CA PRO A 377 -14.11 11.32 17.48
C PRO A 377 -13.19 10.64 16.45
N ARG A 378 -13.36 9.33 16.24
CA ARG A 378 -12.61 8.59 15.22
C ARG A 378 -12.97 9.06 13.82
N LEU A 379 -14.27 9.27 13.54
CA LEU A 379 -14.74 9.78 12.26
C LEU A 379 -14.09 11.14 11.94
N THR A 380 -14.20 12.11 12.86
CA THR A 380 -13.63 13.45 12.71
C THR A 380 -12.12 13.40 12.53
N HIS A 381 -11.42 12.55 13.29
CA HIS A 381 -9.98 12.38 13.13
C HIS A 381 -9.59 11.84 11.75
N MET A 382 -10.34 10.86 11.23
CA MET A 382 -10.08 10.31 9.89
C MET A 382 -10.30 11.35 8.78
N VAL A 383 -11.37 12.14 8.89
CA VAL A 383 -11.66 13.25 7.96
C VAL A 383 -10.54 14.30 8.00
N ALA A 384 -10.15 14.75 9.20
CA ALA A 384 -9.07 15.73 9.37
C ALA A 384 -7.74 15.24 8.80
N GLN A 385 -7.38 13.97 9.06
CA GLN A 385 -6.17 13.37 8.50
C GLN A 385 -6.20 13.28 6.97
N PHE A 386 -7.35 12.99 6.38
CA PHE A 386 -7.50 12.92 4.93
C PHE A 386 -7.30 14.30 4.29
N ILE A 387 -7.97 15.33 4.84
CA ILE A 387 -7.87 16.71 4.38
C ILE A 387 -6.43 17.22 4.47
N ALA A 388 -5.75 16.97 5.59
CA ALA A 388 -4.38 17.45 5.82
C ALA A 388 -3.33 16.81 4.88
N LYS A 389 -3.58 15.59 4.38
CA LYS A 389 -2.64 14.84 3.53
C LYS A 389 -2.83 15.08 2.04
N THR A 390 -3.98 15.63 1.64
CA THR A 390 -4.36 15.78 0.24
C THR A 390 -4.23 17.25 -0.19
N PRO A 391 -3.75 17.53 -1.41
CA PRO A 391 -3.57 18.90 -1.88
C PRO A 391 -4.90 19.62 -2.10
N VAL A 392 -5.85 18.97 -2.77
CA VAL A 392 -7.24 19.44 -2.94
C VAL A 392 -8.19 18.28 -2.68
N SER A 393 -9.15 18.43 -1.78
CA SER A 393 -10.07 17.35 -1.41
C SER A 393 -11.54 17.72 -1.50
N PHE A 394 -12.37 16.70 -1.68
CA PHE A 394 -13.81 16.77 -1.56
C PHE A 394 -14.26 15.67 -0.61
N VAL A 395 -14.96 16.05 0.46
CA VAL A 395 -15.56 15.14 1.43
C VAL A 395 -17.08 15.17 1.26
N LEU A 396 -17.71 14.02 1.05
CA LEU A 396 -19.16 13.86 0.96
C LEU A 396 -19.65 13.01 2.14
N LEU A 397 -20.59 13.53 2.93
CA LEU A 397 -21.26 12.84 4.02
C LEU A 397 -22.71 12.52 3.64
N VAL A 398 -23.01 11.22 3.51
CA VAL A 398 -24.36 10.70 3.25
C VAL A 398 -24.77 9.79 4.40
N GLY A 399 -25.80 10.19 5.16
CA GLY A 399 -26.21 9.51 6.39
C GLY A 399 -25.91 10.34 7.64
N LEU A 400 -26.06 11.67 7.53
CA LEU A 400 -26.03 12.55 8.69
C LEU A 400 -27.12 12.15 9.70
N GLU A 401 -28.31 11.80 9.21
CA GLU A 401 -29.45 11.30 9.98
C GLU A 401 -29.07 10.06 10.80
N TYR A 402 -28.27 9.18 10.21
CA TYR A 402 -27.81 7.98 10.90
C TYR A 402 -26.90 8.33 12.10
N LEU A 403 -26.01 9.31 11.93
CA LEU A 403 -25.18 9.80 13.04
C LEU A 403 -26.02 10.50 14.11
N LEU A 404 -27.04 11.26 13.71
CA LEU A 404 -27.96 11.97 14.60
C LEU A 404 -28.77 11.01 15.47
N VAL A 405 -29.34 9.95 14.89
CA VAL A 405 -30.10 8.93 15.63
C VAL A 405 -29.23 8.24 16.68
N HIS A 406 -27.96 8.00 16.38
CA HIS A 406 -27.03 7.32 17.29
C HIS A 406 -26.48 8.22 18.41
N ASN A 407 -26.24 9.50 18.14
CA ASN A 407 -25.44 10.35 19.02
C ASN A 407 -26.19 11.57 19.58
N GLY A 408 -27.36 11.90 19.02
CA GLY A 408 -28.06 13.16 19.27
C GLY A 408 -27.45 14.36 18.53
N PHE A 409 -28.30 15.34 18.21
CA PHE A 409 -27.96 16.49 17.37
C PHE A 409 -26.77 17.31 17.90
N GLU A 410 -26.81 17.71 19.18
CA GLU A 410 -25.78 18.55 19.80
C GLU A 410 -24.37 17.94 19.70
N ARG A 411 -24.25 16.62 19.79
CA ARG A 411 -22.96 15.93 19.72
C ARG A 411 -22.45 15.88 18.28
N VAL A 412 -23.33 15.61 17.32
CA VAL A 412 -22.98 15.60 15.89
C VAL A 412 -22.59 17.00 15.43
N LEU A 413 -23.37 18.02 15.79
CA LEU A 413 -23.10 19.42 15.42
C LEU A 413 -21.70 19.86 15.87
N LYS A 414 -21.28 19.53 17.10
CA LYS A 414 -19.91 19.80 17.58
C LYS A 414 -18.83 19.17 16.71
N HIS A 415 -19.04 17.95 16.21
CA HIS A 415 -18.08 17.28 15.34
C HIS A 415 -18.11 17.84 13.92
N LEU A 416 -19.27 18.30 13.43
CA LEU A 416 -19.37 19.05 12.19
C LEU A 416 -18.59 20.37 12.26
N HIS A 417 -18.68 21.12 13.37
CA HIS A 417 -17.86 22.32 13.58
C HIS A 417 -16.36 22.00 13.50
N MET A 418 -15.92 20.93 14.17
CA MET A 418 -14.51 20.50 14.10
C MET A 418 -14.08 20.12 12.68
N ILE A 419 -14.96 19.51 11.89
CA ILE A 419 -14.68 19.22 10.48
C ILE A 419 -14.62 20.52 9.68
N ASN A 420 -15.57 21.44 9.89
CA ASN A 420 -15.62 22.73 9.21
C ASN A 420 -14.34 23.56 9.46
N ASP A 421 -13.82 23.58 10.70
CA ASP A 421 -12.55 24.22 11.03
C ASP A 421 -11.37 23.66 10.19
N GLN A 422 -11.35 22.34 9.95
CA GLN A 422 -10.34 21.72 9.09
C GLN A 422 -10.54 22.06 7.62
N ILE A 423 -11.80 22.13 7.17
CA ILE A 423 -12.15 22.50 5.79
C ILE A 423 -11.73 23.95 5.51
N MET A 424 -12.00 24.90 6.42
CA MET A 424 -11.66 26.31 6.22
C MET A 424 -10.16 26.57 6.13
N THR A 425 -9.33 25.71 6.73
CA THR A 425 -7.87 25.86 6.78
C THR A 425 -7.14 25.15 5.64
N HIS A 426 -7.82 24.30 4.86
CA HIS A 426 -7.24 23.51 3.77
C HIS A 426 -8.01 23.72 2.47
N SER A 427 -7.40 23.44 1.32
CA SER A 427 -8.09 23.47 0.02
C SER A 427 -9.06 22.28 -0.12
N ALA A 428 -10.12 22.28 0.67
CA ALA A 428 -11.07 21.19 0.79
C ALA A 428 -12.51 21.67 0.63
N ARG A 429 -13.40 20.78 0.19
CA ARG A 429 -14.85 20.99 0.13
C ARG A 429 -15.52 19.94 1.00
N PHE A 430 -16.56 20.33 1.72
CA PHE A 430 -17.40 19.40 2.46
C PHE A 430 -18.84 19.54 1.99
N LEU A 431 -19.50 18.43 1.69
CA LEU A 431 -20.91 18.37 1.35
C LEU A 431 -21.59 17.37 2.29
N ALA A 432 -22.51 17.84 3.11
CA ALA A 432 -23.39 16.97 3.89
C ALA A 432 -24.75 16.87 3.19
N VAL A 433 -25.34 15.67 3.22
CA VAL A 433 -26.70 15.44 2.74
C VAL A 433 -27.62 15.22 3.93
N VAL A 434 -28.79 15.86 3.91
CA VAL A 434 -29.82 15.68 4.91
C VAL A 434 -31.22 15.79 4.31
N ASP A 435 -32.14 14.93 4.75
CA ASP A 435 -33.58 15.14 4.52
C ASP A 435 -34.11 16.16 5.55
N PRO A 436 -34.53 17.37 5.14
CA PRO A 436 -35.01 18.40 6.06
C PRO A 436 -36.27 17.97 6.85
N LYS A 437 -37.01 16.94 6.40
CA LYS A 437 -38.16 16.38 7.13
C LYS A 437 -37.76 15.55 8.35
N THR A 438 -36.49 15.15 8.44
CA THR A 438 -35.97 14.32 9.54
C THR A 438 -35.44 15.13 10.71
N LEU A 439 -35.43 16.46 10.59
CA LEU A 439 -34.89 17.40 11.57
C LEU A 439 -35.96 18.35 12.09
N ASP A 440 -35.78 18.79 13.34
CA ASP A 440 -36.57 19.89 13.86
C ASP A 440 -36.17 21.21 13.16
N PRO A 441 -37.10 22.18 12.96
CA PRO A 441 -36.79 23.44 12.27
C PRO A 441 -35.62 24.21 12.88
N LYS A 442 -35.45 24.12 14.20
CA LYS A 442 -34.33 24.73 14.92
C LYS A 442 -33.00 24.07 14.59
N GLU A 443 -32.98 22.75 14.48
CA GLU A 443 -31.78 21.95 14.16
C GLU A 443 -31.33 22.22 12.73
N LEU A 444 -32.29 22.24 11.79
CA LEU A 444 -32.02 22.59 10.39
C LEU A 444 -31.42 23.98 10.28
N SER A 445 -32.01 24.99 10.92
CA SER A 445 -31.46 26.37 10.93
C SER A 445 -30.07 26.49 11.55
N LEU A 446 -29.68 25.58 12.44
CA LEU A 446 -28.30 25.55 12.96
C LEU A 446 -27.33 24.97 11.93
N LEU A 447 -27.74 23.93 11.18
CA LEU A 447 -26.93 23.38 10.08
C LEU A 447 -26.77 24.37 8.93
N GLU A 448 -27.85 25.07 8.53
CA GLU A 448 -27.84 26.10 7.48
C GLU A 448 -26.94 27.31 7.82
N ARG A 449 -26.73 27.59 9.12
CA ARG A 449 -25.82 28.64 9.57
C ARG A 449 -24.36 28.23 9.46
N GLU A 450 -24.08 26.94 9.63
CA GLU A 450 -22.73 26.40 9.61
C GLU A 450 -22.28 26.02 8.19
N MET A 451 -23.22 25.60 7.34
CA MET A 451 -22.97 25.11 6.00
C MET A 451 -23.86 25.83 4.99
N HIS A 452 -23.30 26.16 3.83
CA HIS A 452 -24.04 26.85 2.78
C HIS A 452 -25.08 25.92 2.14
N PRO A 453 -26.39 26.23 2.22
CA PRO A 453 -27.42 25.40 1.61
C PRO A 453 -27.34 25.46 0.08
N LEU A 454 -27.42 24.29 -0.54
CA LEU A 454 -27.42 24.12 -1.99
C LEU A 454 -28.82 23.72 -2.47
N LYS A 455 -29.27 24.34 -3.55
CA LYS A 455 -30.55 24.04 -4.24
C LYS A 455 -30.29 23.88 -5.73
N GLU A 456 -31.00 22.96 -6.39
CA GLU A 456 -30.85 22.69 -7.83
C GLU A 456 -30.95 23.96 -8.69
N GLU A 457 -31.87 24.86 -8.34
CA GLU A 457 -32.13 26.14 -9.01
C GLU A 457 -30.89 27.06 -9.08
N ASN A 458 -29.95 26.91 -8.15
CA ASN A 458 -28.75 27.75 -8.03
C ASN A 458 -27.49 27.11 -8.61
N LEU A 459 -27.55 25.82 -8.97
CA LEU A 459 -26.40 25.05 -9.42
C LEU A 459 -26.23 25.15 -10.94
N PHE A 460 -27.29 24.97 -11.72
CA PHE A 460 -27.22 24.95 -13.18
C PHE A 460 -27.51 26.32 -13.80
N LYS A 461 -26.60 27.29 -13.66
CA LYS A 461 -26.64 28.49 -14.52
C LYS A 461 -25.74 28.26 -15.73
N SER A 462 -26.33 28.33 -16.92
CA SER A 462 -25.59 28.32 -18.19
C SER A 462 -24.44 29.34 -18.13
N PRO A 463 -23.25 29.03 -18.64
CA PRO A 463 -22.26 30.08 -18.87
C PRO A 463 -22.88 31.11 -19.83
N ASP A 464 -22.87 32.38 -19.41
CA ASP A 464 -23.22 33.54 -20.25
C ASP A 464 -22.15 33.77 -21.32
#